data_AF-A0A7S1WYJ6-F1
#
_entry.id   AF-A0A7S1WYJ6-F1
#
_cell.length_a   1.000
_cell.length_b   1.000
_cell.length_c   1.000
_cell.angle_alpha   90.00
_cell.angle_beta   90.00
_cell.angle_gamma   90.00
#
_symmetry.space_group_name_H-M   'P 1'
#
loop_
_entity.id
_entity.type
_entity.pdbx_description
1 polymer ?
#
loop_
_entity_poly.entity_id
_entity_poly.type
_entity_poly.pdbx_seq_one_letter_code
_entity_poly.pdbx_strand_id
1 'polypeptide(L)'
;MVMTVRATLPSAISARAGVSRPARQLLASRPRVSPRLQRVVSVRAAVEDEIQTLEKLLELAKKRKEEPVPAAPASTNGAGYSGPSFNIKTFNAISPVGLQRFEAGKYKVSGSSADLDGGEMAIMLRSHKLQESEVPPTVRCIARCGAGVNNIPVDRMTELGIPVFNTPGANANAVKELVICSLLLASRGILEGNNHVNNVINKEEDNDYSKISVRIEKDKSMFGGCEIEGKTLGVVGLGQIGGRVVQAALDLGMKVIGYDPVLSLDAAWKLPGDRMERANDMETLLAKSDYITFHVPYIKSATHHMLNRDNLKL
;
A
#
# COMPACT_ATOMS: atom_id res chain seq x y z
N MET A 1 3.14 8.33 -0.56
CA MET A 1 4.41 8.99 -0.17
C MET A 1 5.44 7.88 -0.08
N VAL A 2 6.36 7.79 -1.03
CA VAL A 2 7.50 6.88 -0.93
C VAL A 2 8.55 7.65 -0.14
N MET A 3 8.87 7.17 1.05
CA MET A 3 9.89 7.79 1.91
C MET A 3 10.95 6.72 2.15
N THR A 4 12.11 6.91 1.54
CA THR A 4 13.32 6.13 1.82
C THR A 4 14.21 7.01 2.68
N VAL A 5 14.48 6.59 3.92
CA VAL A 5 15.32 7.33 4.86
C VAL A 5 16.59 6.56 5.10
N ARG A 6 17.74 7.25 5.05
CA ARG A 6 19.03 6.71 5.49
C ARG A 6 19.09 6.77 7.01
N ALA A 7 19.27 5.62 7.68
CA ALA A 7 19.46 5.61 9.12
C ALA A 7 20.89 6.08 9.46
N THR A 8 21.03 7.06 10.35
CA THR A 8 22.33 7.51 10.87
C THR A 8 22.31 7.44 12.39
N LEU A 9 23.09 6.53 12.97
CA LEU A 9 23.27 6.38 14.43
C LEU A 9 24.07 7.58 15.00
N PRO A 10 23.64 8.21 16.11
CA PRO A 10 24.48 9.11 16.90
C PRO A 10 25.38 8.35 17.88
N SER A 11 26.61 8.82 18.05
CA SER A 11 27.60 8.32 19.00
C SER A 11 27.17 8.54 20.47
N ALA A 12 27.40 7.52 21.30
CA ALA A 12 26.95 7.44 22.68
C ALA A 12 27.59 8.49 23.62
N ILE A 13 26.76 9.09 24.49
CA ILE A 13 27.18 9.73 25.74
C ILE A 13 26.32 9.20 26.89
N SER A 14 27.02 8.69 27.91
CA SER A 14 26.53 8.06 29.13
C SER A 14 26.21 9.08 30.22
N ALA A 15 25.12 8.90 30.98
CA ALA A 15 25.03 9.30 32.39
C ALA A 15 23.88 8.61 33.14
N ARG A 16 24.14 8.26 34.40
CA ARG A 16 23.41 7.37 35.32
C ARG A 16 22.48 8.11 36.32
N ALA A 17 21.41 7.40 36.70
CA ALA A 17 20.88 7.09 38.06
C ALA A 17 20.13 8.13 38.95
N GLY A 18 19.08 7.60 39.61
CA GLY A 18 18.52 8.02 40.91
C GLY A 18 17.10 8.63 40.85
N VAL A 19 16.10 8.43 41.73
CA VAL A 19 15.97 7.84 43.08
C VAL A 19 14.46 7.68 43.44
N SER A 20 14.15 6.67 44.28
CA SER A 20 13.06 6.50 45.29
C SER A 20 11.56 6.34 44.97
N ARG A 21 10.99 5.32 45.65
CA ARG A 21 9.57 5.12 46.04
C ARG A 21 9.32 5.60 47.48
N PRO A 22 8.05 5.72 47.91
CA PRO A 22 7.51 4.90 49.02
C PRO A 22 6.13 4.28 48.67
N ALA A 23 5.80 3.00 48.96
CA ALA A 23 5.26 2.40 50.20
C ALA A 23 3.97 3.08 50.73
N ARG A 24 2.89 2.45 51.21
CA ARG A 24 2.34 1.07 51.29
C ARG A 24 0.95 1.27 51.96
N GLN A 25 -0.13 0.57 51.57
CA GLN A 25 -1.22 0.28 52.51
C GLN A 25 -1.96 -1.01 52.09
N LEU A 26 -1.89 -2.00 52.99
CA LEU A 26 -2.64 -3.25 52.97
C LEU A 26 -4.03 -3.01 53.56
N LEU A 27 -5.08 -3.62 53.01
CA LEU A 27 -6.28 -3.97 53.75
C LEU A 27 -6.94 -5.26 53.20
N ALA A 28 -7.01 -6.24 54.09
CA ALA A 28 -7.99 -7.32 54.29
C ALA A 28 -8.53 -8.18 53.13
N SER A 29 -8.24 -9.47 53.28
CA SER A 29 -8.72 -10.67 52.58
C SER A 29 -10.19 -11.04 52.81
N ARG A 30 -10.86 -11.62 51.79
CA ARG A 30 -11.91 -12.67 51.88
C ARG A 30 -12.01 -13.46 50.53
N PRO A 31 -12.58 -14.68 50.50
CA PRO A 31 -12.06 -15.80 49.69
C PRO A 31 -12.60 -15.88 48.25
N ARG A 32 -11.77 -16.45 47.36
CA ARG A 32 -12.03 -16.71 45.94
C ARG A 32 -12.98 -17.92 45.76
N VAL A 33 -14.08 -17.72 45.05
CA VAL A 33 -14.82 -18.78 44.33
C VAL A 33 -14.31 -18.78 42.88
N SER A 34 -13.98 -19.96 42.35
CA SER A 34 -13.34 -20.14 41.05
C SER A 34 -14.34 -20.01 39.89
N PRO A 35 -14.04 -19.26 38.81
CA PRO A 35 -14.96 -19.11 37.67
C PRO A 35 -14.80 -20.21 36.60
N ARG A 36 -14.25 -21.39 36.95
CA ARG A 36 -13.78 -22.37 35.96
C ARG A 36 -14.82 -23.38 35.46
N LEU A 37 -16.03 -23.41 36.02
CA LEU A 37 -17.04 -24.42 35.64
C LEU A 37 -18.20 -23.93 34.76
N GLN A 38 -18.37 -22.62 34.51
CA GLN A 38 -19.45 -22.12 33.63
C GLN A 38 -19.05 -21.97 32.16
N ARG A 39 -17.77 -22.14 31.80
CA ARG A 39 -17.27 -21.85 30.44
C ARG A 39 -17.30 -23.02 29.46
N VAL A 40 -17.58 -24.24 29.91
CA VAL A 40 -17.48 -25.45 29.06
C VAL A 40 -18.81 -25.78 28.38
N VAL A 41 -19.94 -25.37 28.95
CA VAL A 41 -21.28 -25.70 28.41
C VAL A 41 -21.69 -24.73 27.28
N SER A 42 -21.27 -23.47 27.32
CA SER A 42 -21.65 -22.46 26.32
C SER A 42 -20.87 -22.55 24.99
N VAL A 43 -19.76 -23.29 24.94
CA VAL A 43 -18.92 -23.42 23.74
C VAL A 43 -19.46 -24.49 22.80
N ARG A 44 -20.08 -25.57 23.31
CA ARG A 44 -20.64 -26.63 22.46
C ARG A 44 -21.86 -26.17 21.66
N ALA A 45 -22.79 -25.46 22.30
CA ALA A 45 -24.00 -24.96 21.61
C ALA A 45 -23.68 -23.97 20.48
N ALA A 46 -22.68 -23.10 20.66
CA ALA A 46 -22.27 -22.15 19.62
C ALA A 46 -21.55 -22.81 18.43
N VAL A 47 -20.83 -23.92 18.67
CA VAL A 47 -20.13 -24.67 17.61
C VAL A 47 -21.12 -25.50 16.77
N GLU A 48 -22.16 -26.06 17.39
CA GLU A 48 -23.22 -26.78 16.68
C GLU A 48 -23.99 -25.86 15.70
N ASP A 49 -24.32 -24.63 16.12
CA ASP A 49 -25.00 -23.63 15.28
C ASP A 49 -24.12 -23.16 14.10
N GLU A 50 -22.80 -23.01 14.33
CA GLU A 50 -21.84 -22.67 13.27
C GLU A 50 -21.68 -23.81 12.24
N ILE A 51 -21.64 -25.08 12.71
CA ILE A 51 -21.56 -26.25 11.83
C ILE A 51 -22.83 -26.35 10.96
N GLN A 52 -24.01 -26.18 11.55
CA GLN A 52 -25.28 -26.20 10.80
C GLN A 52 -25.35 -25.07 9.76
N THR A 53 -24.81 -23.90 10.09
CA THR A 53 -24.74 -22.76 9.16
C THR A 53 -23.80 -23.06 7.99
N LEU A 54 -22.65 -23.68 8.25
CA LEU A 54 -21.69 -24.10 7.24
C LEU A 54 -22.25 -25.21 6.32
N GLU A 55 -22.96 -26.19 6.87
CA GLU A 55 -23.62 -27.24 6.09
C GLU A 55 -24.69 -26.66 5.16
N LYS A 56 -25.50 -25.71 5.66
CA LYS A 56 -26.52 -25.01 4.87
C LYS A 56 -25.92 -24.17 3.75
N LEU A 57 -24.77 -23.52 4.00
CA LEU A 57 -24.02 -22.79 2.97
C LEU A 57 -23.40 -23.74 1.94
N LEU A 58 -22.90 -24.91 2.35
CA LEU A 58 -22.36 -25.92 1.44
C LEU A 58 -23.46 -26.53 0.56
N GLU A 59 -24.65 -26.74 1.10
CA GLU A 59 -25.80 -27.24 0.35
C GLU A 59 -26.31 -26.20 -0.66
N LEU A 60 -26.37 -24.92 -0.27
CA LEU A 60 -26.65 -23.81 -1.19
C LEU A 60 -25.60 -23.69 -2.31
N ALA A 61 -24.33 -23.93 -1.99
CA ALA A 61 -23.24 -23.93 -2.97
C ALA A 61 -23.32 -25.12 -3.93
N LYS A 62 -23.74 -26.30 -3.46
CA LYS A 62 -24.00 -27.48 -4.31
C LYS A 62 -25.19 -27.26 -5.23
N LYS A 63 -26.30 -26.69 -4.72
CA LYS A 63 -27.48 -26.32 -5.54
C LYS A 63 -27.13 -25.30 -6.63
N ARG A 64 -26.28 -24.31 -6.33
CA ARG A 64 -25.74 -23.37 -7.33
C ARG A 64 -24.81 -24.00 -8.38
N LYS A 65 -24.28 -25.20 -8.11
CA LYS A 65 -23.43 -25.95 -9.05
C LYS A 65 -24.27 -26.83 -10.00
N GLU A 66 -25.51 -27.12 -9.62
CA GLU A 66 -26.46 -27.95 -10.37
C GLU A 66 -27.41 -27.11 -11.25
N GLU A 67 -27.68 -25.85 -10.88
CA GLU A 67 -28.28 -24.89 -11.80
C GLU A 67 -27.26 -24.50 -12.87
N PRO A 68 -27.52 -24.73 -14.17
CA PRO A 68 -26.65 -24.20 -15.20
C PRO A 68 -26.69 -22.68 -15.09
N VAL A 69 -25.57 -22.09 -14.66
CA VAL A 69 -25.31 -20.66 -14.88
C VAL A 69 -25.55 -20.44 -16.37
N PRO A 70 -26.49 -19.57 -16.79
CA PRO A 70 -26.65 -19.27 -18.20
C PRO A 70 -25.27 -18.88 -18.70
N ALA A 71 -24.75 -19.64 -19.66
CA ALA A 71 -23.43 -19.41 -20.19
C ALA A 71 -23.31 -17.92 -20.49
N ALA A 72 -22.33 -17.26 -19.85
CA ALA A 72 -21.96 -15.91 -20.26
C ALA A 72 -21.76 -16.00 -21.77
N PRO A 73 -22.46 -15.19 -22.58
CA PRO A 73 -22.40 -15.33 -24.03
C PRO A 73 -20.93 -15.29 -24.42
N ALA A 74 -20.50 -16.34 -25.10
CA ALA A 74 -19.16 -16.46 -25.64
C ALA A 74 -18.83 -15.13 -26.34
N SER A 75 -17.63 -14.60 -26.09
CA SER A 75 -17.15 -13.39 -26.75
C SER A 75 -17.05 -13.65 -28.25
N THR A 76 -18.14 -13.40 -28.97
CA THR A 76 -18.11 -13.21 -30.40
C THR A 76 -17.41 -11.88 -30.64
N ASN A 77 -16.13 -11.94 -30.97
CA ASN A 77 -15.46 -10.83 -31.64
C ASN A 77 -16.26 -10.54 -32.92
N GLY A 78 -17.02 -9.44 -32.93
CA GLY A 78 -17.75 -8.94 -34.09
C GLY A 78 -19.23 -9.32 -34.17
N ALA A 79 -20.05 -8.79 -33.25
CA ALA A 79 -21.47 -8.56 -33.50
C ALA A 79 -21.88 -7.32 -32.69
N GLY A 80 -22.05 -6.19 -33.37
CA GLY A 80 -22.30 -4.89 -32.75
C GLY A 80 -23.52 -4.95 -31.83
N TYR A 81 -23.30 -4.61 -30.56
CA TYR A 81 -24.37 -4.44 -29.59
C TYR A 81 -25.44 -3.48 -30.12
N SER A 82 -26.69 -3.94 -30.21
CA SER A 82 -27.83 -3.18 -30.75
C SER A 82 -28.77 -2.62 -29.69
N GLY A 83 -28.43 -2.77 -28.40
CA GLY A 83 -29.20 -2.24 -27.28
C GLY A 83 -28.83 -0.80 -26.91
N PRO A 84 -29.49 -0.20 -25.89
CA PRO A 84 -29.12 1.11 -25.37
C PRO A 84 -27.76 1.08 -24.67
N SER A 85 -26.90 2.05 -24.97
CA SER A 85 -25.56 2.14 -24.39
C SER A 85 -25.56 2.20 -22.86
N PHE A 86 -24.58 1.55 -22.22
CA PHE A 86 -24.32 1.70 -20.80
C PHE A 86 -23.48 2.97 -20.56
N ASN A 87 -24.06 3.92 -19.82
CA ASN A 87 -23.43 5.20 -19.56
C ASN A 87 -22.45 5.14 -18.38
N ILE A 88 -21.23 5.61 -18.61
CA ILE A 88 -20.15 5.63 -17.63
C ILE A 88 -19.68 7.08 -17.48
N LYS A 89 -19.81 7.63 -16.27
CA LYS A 89 -19.29 8.95 -15.92
C LYS A 89 -17.86 8.86 -15.41
N THR A 90 -17.00 9.75 -15.87
CA THR A 90 -15.62 9.88 -15.39
C THR A 90 -15.42 11.18 -14.64
N PHE A 91 -14.74 11.15 -13.49
CA PHE A 91 -14.40 12.38 -12.73
C PHE A 91 -12.98 12.87 -12.96
N ASN A 92 -12.10 12.02 -13.47
CA ASN A 92 -10.69 12.35 -13.71
C ASN A 92 -10.29 11.87 -15.11
N ALA A 93 -9.17 12.38 -15.61
CA ALA A 93 -8.53 11.81 -16.79
C ALA A 93 -8.23 10.31 -16.55
N ILE A 94 -8.87 9.45 -17.33
CA ILE A 94 -8.63 8.00 -17.36
C ILE A 94 -7.76 7.67 -18.57
N SER A 95 -6.89 6.66 -18.45
CA SER A 95 -5.99 6.27 -19.54
C SER A 95 -6.78 5.87 -20.79
N PRO A 96 -6.46 6.43 -21.98
CA PRO A 96 -7.09 6.04 -23.24
C PRO A 96 -6.99 4.54 -23.52
N VAL A 97 -5.85 3.92 -23.15
CA VAL A 97 -5.63 2.47 -23.29
C VAL A 97 -6.64 1.65 -22.49
N GLY A 98 -7.03 2.14 -21.32
CA GLY A 98 -8.08 1.53 -20.51
C GLY A 98 -9.47 1.74 -21.12
N LEU A 99 -9.75 2.95 -21.59
CA LEU A 99 -11.04 3.30 -22.18
C LEU A 99 -11.33 2.57 -23.49
N GLN A 100 -10.31 2.28 -24.30
CA GLN A 100 -10.42 1.49 -25.53
C GLN A 100 -10.88 0.04 -25.30
N ARG A 101 -10.84 -0.45 -24.05
CA ARG A 101 -11.38 -1.78 -23.72
C ARG A 101 -12.90 -1.82 -23.68
N PHE A 102 -13.55 -0.67 -23.59
CA PHE A 102 -15.00 -0.59 -23.71
C PHE A 102 -15.40 -0.71 -25.17
N GLU A 103 -16.22 -1.72 -25.47
CA GLU A 103 -16.74 -1.97 -26.81
C GLU A 103 -17.56 -0.77 -27.32
N ALA A 104 -17.21 -0.29 -28.51
CA ALA A 104 -17.90 0.82 -29.16
C ALA A 104 -19.38 0.47 -29.40
N GLY A 105 -20.28 1.44 -29.18
CA GLY A 105 -21.73 1.24 -29.28
C GLY A 105 -22.38 0.59 -28.06
N LYS A 106 -21.63 -0.19 -27.26
CA LYS A 106 -22.15 -0.79 -26.02
C LYS A 106 -21.99 0.11 -24.80
N TYR A 107 -20.91 0.87 -24.73
CA TYR A 107 -20.63 1.76 -23.61
C TYR A 107 -20.43 3.19 -24.10
N LYS A 108 -21.01 4.16 -23.39
CA LYS A 108 -20.79 5.58 -23.61
C LYS A 108 -20.05 6.14 -22.39
N VAL A 109 -18.81 6.59 -22.59
CA VAL A 109 -17.98 7.14 -21.52
C VAL A 109 -17.86 8.65 -21.71
N SER A 110 -18.22 9.44 -20.69
CA SER A 110 -18.02 10.89 -20.72
C SER A 110 -17.57 11.44 -19.36
N GLY A 111 -16.92 12.61 -19.37
CA GLY A 111 -16.66 13.41 -18.18
C GLY A 111 -17.84 14.27 -17.74
N SER A 112 -18.83 14.47 -18.61
CA SER A 112 -20.01 15.29 -18.36
C SER A 112 -21.27 14.43 -18.32
N SER A 113 -22.10 14.60 -17.28
CA SER A 113 -23.42 13.96 -17.21
C SER A 113 -24.37 14.43 -18.32
N ALA A 114 -24.16 15.64 -18.87
CA ALA A 114 -24.99 16.16 -19.97
C ALA A 114 -24.84 15.34 -21.27
N ASP A 115 -23.71 14.65 -21.44
CA ASP A 115 -23.47 13.81 -22.61
C ASP A 115 -24.03 12.39 -22.43
N LEU A 116 -24.63 12.06 -21.28
CA LEU A 116 -25.07 10.71 -20.94
C LEU A 116 -26.60 10.63 -20.93
N ASP A 117 -27.16 10.30 -22.09
CA ASP A 117 -28.61 10.17 -22.30
C ASP A 117 -29.19 9.06 -21.41
N GLY A 118 -30.11 9.39 -20.50
CA GLY A 118 -30.63 8.44 -19.52
C GLY A 118 -29.83 8.33 -18.21
N GLY A 119 -28.82 9.20 -18.03
CA GLY A 119 -28.05 9.34 -16.80
C GLY A 119 -26.90 8.33 -16.67
N GLU A 120 -25.99 8.58 -15.72
CA GLU A 120 -24.88 7.67 -15.44
C GLU A 120 -25.31 6.36 -14.77
N MET A 121 -24.86 5.23 -15.31
CA MET A 121 -25.11 3.89 -14.75
C MET A 121 -23.88 3.35 -14.00
N ALA A 122 -22.70 3.88 -14.30
CA ALA A 122 -21.47 3.56 -13.60
C ALA A 122 -20.60 4.80 -13.45
N ILE A 123 -19.75 4.81 -12.42
CA ILE A 123 -18.80 5.88 -12.17
C ILE A 123 -17.38 5.32 -12.24
N MET A 124 -16.51 6.02 -12.95
CA MET A 124 -15.07 5.79 -12.95
C MET A 124 -14.33 7.01 -12.42
N LEU A 125 -13.42 6.78 -11.47
CA LEU A 125 -12.66 7.87 -10.86
C LEU A 125 -11.25 7.44 -10.45
N ARG A 126 -10.38 8.41 -10.18
CA ARG A 126 -9.04 8.19 -9.60
C ARG A 126 -8.91 8.81 -8.22
N SER A 127 -8.65 10.12 -8.19
CA SER A 127 -8.36 10.90 -6.99
C SER A 127 -9.52 11.77 -6.54
N HIS A 128 -10.58 11.87 -7.36
CA HIS A 128 -11.80 12.60 -7.00
C HIS A 128 -12.38 12.08 -5.68
N LYS A 129 -12.73 12.99 -4.76
CA LYS A 129 -13.38 12.62 -3.50
C LYS A 129 -14.88 12.59 -3.71
N LEU A 130 -15.40 11.39 -3.95
CA LEU A 130 -16.79 11.17 -4.28
C LEU A 130 -17.69 11.52 -3.08
N GLN A 131 -18.65 12.42 -3.31
CA GLN A 131 -19.74 12.71 -2.37
C GLN A 131 -20.96 11.87 -2.71
N GLU A 132 -21.79 11.54 -1.71
CA GLU A 132 -23.03 10.78 -1.92
C GLU A 132 -23.99 11.50 -2.88
N SER A 133 -24.04 12.83 -2.83
CA SER A 133 -24.86 13.65 -3.75
C SER A 133 -24.45 13.54 -5.22
N GLU A 134 -23.23 13.05 -5.50
CA GLU A 134 -22.71 12.86 -6.85
C GLU A 134 -23.00 11.46 -7.41
N VAL A 135 -23.72 10.61 -6.65
CA VAL A 135 -24.07 9.24 -7.02
C VAL A 135 -25.57 9.14 -7.24
N PRO A 136 -26.07 9.29 -8.48
CA PRO A 136 -27.49 9.13 -8.76
C PRO A 136 -28.00 7.71 -8.47
N PRO A 137 -29.31 7.53 -8.24
CA PRO A 137 -29.92 6.21 -8.02
C PRO A 137 -29.74 5.22 -9.18
N THR A 138 -29.39 5.72 -10.38
CA THR A 138 -29.13 4.91 -11.57
C THR A 138 -27.78 4.18 -11.52
N VAL A 139 -26.87 4.59 -10.63
CA VAL A 139 -25.52 4.03 -10.54
C VAL A 139 -25.55 2.63 -9.95
N ARG A 140 -24.96 1.68 -10.67
CA ARG A 140 -24.91 0.25 -10.32
C ARG A 140 -23.53 -0.19 -9.88
N CYS A 141 -22.48 0.56 -10.20
CA CYS A 141 -21.13 0.27 -9.76
C CYS A 141 -20.21 1.50 -9.82
N ILE A 142 -19.16 1.45 -9.02
CA ILE A 142 -18.10 2.46 -9.01
C ILE A 142 -16.76 1.75 -9.22
N ALA A 143 -15.97 2.18 -10.19
CA ALA A 143 -14.64 1.66 -10.45
C ALA A 143 -13.58 2.73 -10.16
N ARG A 144 -12.81 2.50 -9.10
CA ARG A 144 -11.66 3.31 -8.72
C ARG A 144 -10.43 2.83 -9.48
N CYS A 145 -9.93 3.66 -10.38
CA CYS A 145 -8.71 3.39 -11.15
C CYS A 145 -7.45 3.66 -10.31
N GLY A 146 -7.27 2.86 -9.25
CA GLY A 146 -6.13 2.85 -8.33
C GLY A 146 -6.35 1.86 -7.17
N ALA A 147 -5.33 1.66 -6.33
CA ALA A 147 -5.36 0.66 -5.24
C ALA A 147 -6.26 1.01 -4.02
N GLY A 148 -5.97 2.08 -3.27
CA GLY A 148 -6.79 2.51 -2.12
C GLY A 148 -8.23 2.96 -2.45
N VAL A 149 -9.09 3.15 -1.46
CA VAL A 149 -10.49 3.58 -1.66
C VAL A 149 -10.91 4.73 -0.74
N ASN A 150 -9.93 5.40 -0.12
CA ASN A 150 -10.12 6.44 0.90
C ASN A 150 -10.93 7.67 0.42
N ASN A 151 -11.09 7.81 -0.89
CA ASN A 151 -11.82 8.90 -1.54
C ASN A 151 -13.25 8.53 -1.93
N ILE A 152 -13.71 7.33 -1.57
CA ILE A 152 -15.06 6.83 -1.79
C ILE A 152 -15.65 6.44 -0.43
N PRO A 153 -16.88 6.87 -0.09
CA PRO A 153 -17.56 6.43 1.12
C PRO A 153 -18.06 4.98 0.96
N VAL A 154 -17.14 4.01 1.01
CA VAL A 154 -17.41 2.59 0.67
C VAL A 154 -18.53 2.00 1.52
N ASP A 155 -18.57 2.29 2.82
CA ASP A 155 -19.62 1.78 3.71
C ASP A 155 -21.00 2.24 3.23
N ARG A 156 -21.13 3.52 2.90
CA ARG A 156 -22.38 4.08 2.38
C ARG A 156 -22.77 3.51 1.01
N MET A 157 -21.80 3.34 0.12
CA MET A 157 -22.05 2.71 -1.19
C MET A 157 -22.50 1.26 -1.04
N THR A 158 -21.97 0.56 -0.03
CA THR A 158 -22.35 -0.82 0.30
C THR A 158 -23.80 -0.89 0.81
N GLU A 159 -24.21 0.04 1.69
CA GLU A 159 -25.61 0.15 2.15
C GLU A 159 -26.58 0.40 0.98
N LEU A 160 -26.15 1.15 -0.03
CA LEU A 160 -26.92 1.41 -1.25
C LEU A 160 -26.89 0.25 -2.26
N GLY A 161 -26.14 -0.83 -1.97
CA GLY A 161 -25.99 -1.98 -2.87
C GLY A 161 -25.09 -1.70 -4.08
N ILE A 162 -24.26 -0.65 -4.02
CA ILE A 162 -23.35 -0.23 -5.10
C ILE A 162 -21.95 -0.78 -4.83
N PRO A 163 -21.50 -1.83 -5.55
CA PRO A 163 -20.14 -2.35 -5.40
C PRO A 163 -19.08 -1.34 -5.86
N VAL A 164 -17.99 -1.27 -5.08
CA VAL A 164 -16.80 -0.46 -5.39
C VAL A 164 -15.64 -1.37 -5.78
N PHE A 165 -15.17 -1.21 -7.01
CA PHE A 165 -14.02 -1.92 -7.56
C PHE A 165 -12.76 -1.06 -7.45
N ASN A 166 -11.61 -1.69 -7.22
CA ASN A 166 -10.30 -1.05 -7.22
C ASN A 166 -9.29 -1.86 -8.04
N THR A 167 -8.07 -1.32 -8.20
CA THR A 167 -7.00 -1.98 -8.98
C THR A 167 -5.71 -2.15 -8.15
N PRO A 168 -5.72 -2.99 -7.11
CA PRO A 168 -4.54 -3.24 -6.30
C PRO A 168 -3.43 -3.87 -7.14
N GLY A 169 -2.20 -3.37 -6.97
CA GLY A 169 -1.03 -3.89 -7.68
C GLY A 169 -0.82 -3.38 -9.11
N ALA A 170 -1.79 -2.71 -9.73
CA ALA A 170 -1.66 -2.20 -11.11
C ALA A 170 -0.51 -1.19 -11.27
N ASN A 171 -0.21 -0.42 -10.23
CA ASN A 171 0.90 0.53 -10.19
C ASN A 171 2.16 -0.01 -9.51
N ALA A 172 2.19 -1.31 -9.14
CA ALA A 172 3.25 -1.81 -8.27
C ALA A 172 4.64 -1.75 -8.91
N ASN A 173 4.75 -1.99 -10.22
CA ASN A 173 6.02 -1.87 -10.91
C ASN A 173 6.54 -0.41 -10.95
N ALA A 174 5.66 0.54 -11.27
CA ALA A 174 6.02 1.95 -11.31
C ALA A 174 6.49 2.45 -9.93
N VAL A 175 5.82 2.03 -8.85
CA VAL A 175 6.27 2.39 -7.49
C VAL A 175 7.60 1.71 -7.14
N LYS A 176 7.78 0.43 -7.50
CA LYS A 176 9.07 -0.27 -7.33
C LYS A 176 10.22 0.50 -7.98
N GLU A 177 10.07 0.91 -9.24
CA GLU A 177 11.09 1.67 -9.96
C GLU A 177 11.40 3.01 -9.27
N LEU A 178 10.36 3.73 -8.83
CA LEU A 178 10.55 4.98 -8.09
C LEU A 178 11.28 4.77 -6.76
N VAL A 179 11.00 3.69 -6.03
CA VAL A 179 11.68 3.35 -4.76
C VAL A 179 13.16 3.06 -4.99
N ILE A 180 13.48 2.25 -6.00
CA ILE A 180 14.87 1.93 -6.34
C ILE A 180 15.63 3.17 -6.81
N CYS A 181 15.00 4.01 -7.63
CA CYS A 181 15.57 5.30 -8.01
C CYS A 181 15.85 6.19 -6.78
N SER A 182 14.87 6.32 -5.87
CA SER A 182 15.02 7.10 -4.64
C SER A 182 16.14 6.56 -3.74
N LEU A 183 16.27 5.24 -3.64
CA LEU A 183 17.34 4.58 -2.91
C LEU A 183 18.72 4.94 -3.47
N LEU A 184 18.90 4.89 -4.79
CA LEU A 184 20.16 5.25 -5.45
C LEU A 184 20.47 6.74 -5.30
N LEU A 185 19.46 7.61 -5.46
CA LEU A 185 19.60 9.06 -5.25
C LEU A 185 20.04 9.39 -3.82
N ALA A 186 19.45 8.71 -2.82
CA ALA A 186 19.81 8.89 -1.41
C ALA A 186 21.19 8.32 -1.07
N SER A 187 21.72 7.40 -1.88
CA SER A 187 23.00 6.75 -1.62
C SER A 187 24.18 7.43 -2.30
N ARG A 188 24.02 7.97 -3.51
CA ARG A 188 25.13 8.35 -4.41
C ARG A 188 25.47 9.84 -4.47
N GLY A 189 24.96 10.67 -3.54
CA GLY A 189 25.29 12.10 -3.49
C GLY A 189 24.85 12.91 -4.71
N ILE A 190 23.96 12.36 -5.55
CA ILE A 190 23.61 12.91 -6.86
C ILE A 190 22.88 14.25 -6.71
N LEU A 191 21.97 14.34 -5.75
CA LEU A 191 21.17 15.55 -5.53
C LEU A 191 22.03 16.67 -4.96
N GLU A 192 22.92 16.34 -4.02
CA GLU A 192 23.88 17.25 -3.42
C GLU A 192 24.84 17.80 -4.47
N GLY A 193 25.40 16.93 -5.32
CA GLY A 193 26.28 17.34 -6.42
C GLY A 193 25.57 18.21 -7.45
N ASN A 194 24.35 17.84 -7.86
CA ASN A 194 23.55 18.66 -8.77
C ASN A 194 23.22 20.04 -8.17
N ASN A 195 22.88 20.09 -6.88
CA ASN A 195 22.62 21.34 -6.19
C ASN A 195 23.88 22.20 -6.08
N HIS A 196 25.05 21.59 -5.85
CA HIS A 196 26.34 22.29 -5.78
C HIS A 196 26.70 22.94 -7.12
N VAL A 197 26.55 22.21 -8.23
CA VAL A 197 26.80 22.76 -9.57
C VAL A 197 25.90 23.96 -9.84
N ASN A 198 24.58 23.82 -9.64
CA ASN A 198 23.61 24.86 -9.98
C ASN A 198 23.69 26.09 -9.07
N ASN A 199 23.95 25.90 -7.77
CA ASN A 199 23.84 26.97 -6.79
C ASN A 199 25.18 27.59 -6.40
N VAL A 200 26.31 26.91 -6.64
CA VAL A 200 27.65 27.37 -6.28
C VAL A 200 28.47 27.56 -7.55
N ILE A 201 28.81 26.47 -8.25
CA ILE A 201 29.78 26.50 -9.36
C ILE A 201 29.33 27.43 -10.49
N ASN A 202 28.10 27.27 -10.99
CA ASN A 202 27.60 28.08 -12.11
C ASN A 202 27.54 29.58 -11.77
N LYS A 203 27.35 29.93 -10.50
CA LYS A 203 27.27 31.32 -10.04
C LYS A 203 28.64 31.94 -9.81
N GLU A 204 29.57 31.19 -9.22
CA GLU A 204 30.93 31.68 -8.94
C GLU A 204 31.79 31.78 -10.20
N GLU A 205 31.58 30.89 -11.17
CA GLU A 205 32.37 30.81 -12.40
C GLU A 205 31.72 31.53 -13.60
N ASP A 206 30.64 32.30 -13.38
CA ASP A 206 29.95 33.11 -14.39
C ASP A 206 29.55 32.34 -15.67
N ASN A 207 29.10 31.09 -15.49
CA ASN A 207 28.80 30.15 -16.59
C ASN A 207 29.95 29.91 -17.60
N ASP A 208 31.20 30.18 -17.22
CA ASP A 208 32.38 29.84 -18.02
C ASP A 208 32.66 28.33 -17.92
N TYR A 209 32.24 27.58 -18.95
CA TYR A 209 32.38 26.13 -19.03
C TYR A 209 33.83 25.64 -18.80
N SER A 210 34.85 26.41 -19.16
CA SER A 210 36.25 26.01 -18.97
C SER A 210 36.59 25.96 -17.48
N LYS A 211 36.20 26.97 -16.71
CA LYS A 211 36.44 27.04 -15.27
C LYS A 211 35.54 26.07 -14.50
N ILE A 212 34.28 25.94 -14.92
CA ILE A 212 33.32 25.00 -14.35
C ILE A 212 33.86 23.57 -14.41
N SER A 213 34.44 23.14 -15.54
CA SER A 213 34.98 21.79 -15.69
C SER A 213 36.11 21.49 -14.69
N VAL A 214 37.03 22.44 -14.49
CA VAL A 214 38.12 22.34 -13.52
C VAL A 214 37.57 22.30 -12.09
N ARG A 215 36.54 23.11 -11.82
CA ARG A 215 35.92 23.17 -10.49
C ARG A 215 35.17 21.89 -10.13
N ILE A 216 34.45 21.30 -11.08
CA ILE A 216 33.75 20.01 -10.89
C ILE A 216 34.76 18.93 -10.49
N GLU A 217 35.88 18.82 -11.20
CA GLU A 217 36.90 17.81 -10.91
C GLU A 217 37.53 17.98 -9.52
N LYS A 218 37.68 19.22 -9.05
CA LYS A 218 38.16 19.52 -7.70
C LYS A 218 37.14 19.14 -6.62
N ASP A 219 35.87 19.46 -6.85
CA ASP A 219 34.81 19.40 -5.85
C ASP A 219 34.08 18.04 -5.80
N LYS A 220 34.28 17.18 -6.81
CA LYS A 220 33.56 15.89 -6.94
C LYS A 220 33.71 14.95 -5.74
N SER A 221 34.83 15.02 -5.02
CA SER A 221 35.10 14.16 -3.85
C SER A 221 34.13 14.41 -2.69
N MET A 222 33.47 15.58 -2.65
CA MET A 222 32.45 15.91 -1.65
C MET A 222 31.17 15.08 -1.80
N PHE A 223 30.92 14.47 -2.97
CA PHE A 223 29.65 13.84 -3.32
C PHE A 223 29.76 12.34 -3.62
N GLY A 224 30.77 11.65 -3.09
CA GLY A 224 31.02 10.23 -3.38
C GLY A 224 29.90 9.27 -2.95
N GLY A 225 29.15 9.62 -1.91
CA GLY A 225 28.08 8.78 -1.38
C GLY A 225 28.59 7.42 -0.87
N CYS A 226 27.71 6.41 -0.87
CA CYS A 226 28.07 5.02 -0.62
C CYS A 226 27.39 4.07 -1.61
N GLU A 227 27.98 2.90 -1.80
CA GLU A 227 27.38 1.80 -2.56
C GLU A 227 26.31 1.09 -1.71
N ILE A 228 25.29 0.59 -2.39
CA ILE A 228 24.18 -0.14 -1.75
C ILE A 228 24.44 -1.64 -1.67
N GLU A 229 25.37 -2.18 -2.46
CA GLU A 229 25.72 -3.60 -2.43
C GLU A 229 26.21 -3.99 -1.04
N GLY A 230 25.72 -5.13 -0.52
CA GLY A 230 26.00 -5.61 0.83
C GLY A 230 25.31 -4.86 1.97
N LYS A 231 24.67 -3.72 1.70
CA LYS A 231 23.85 -2.96 2.68
C LYS A 231 22.50 -3.63 2.91
N THR A 232 21.88 -3.30 4.03
CA THR A 232 20.61 -3.88 4.45
C THR A 232 19.44 -2.93 4.18
N LEU A 233 18.47 -3.38 3.40
CA LEU A 233 17.19 -2.70 3.17
C LEU A 233 16.09 -3.29 4.06
N GLY A 234 15.53 -2.47 4.94
CA GLY A 234 14.32 -2.74 5.70
C GLY A 234 13.07 -2.44 4.88
N VAL A 235 12.24 -3.44 4.62
CA VAL A 235 11.00 -3.30 3.85
C VAL A 235 9.79 -3.52 4.76
N VAL A 236 9.04 -2.44 5.00
CA VAL A 236 7.82 -2.46 5.82
C VAL A 236 6.60 -2.58 4.91
N GLY A 237 5.87 -3.69 5.02
CA GLY A 237 4.79 -4.09 4.12
C GLY A 237 5.32 -4.91 2.95
N LEU A 238 4.94 -6.18 2.89
CA LEU A 238 5.40 -7.20 1.94
C LEU A 238 4.32 -7.59 0.93
N GLY A 239 3.36 -6.69 0.69
CA GLY A 239 2.33 -6.84 -0.33
C GLY A 239 2.85 -6.67 -1.76
N GLN A 240 1.96 -6.28 -2.68
CA GLN A 240 2.26 -6.17 -4.12
C GLN A 240 3.49 -5.29 -4.44
N ILE A 241 3.68 -4.19 -3.72
CA ILE A 241 4.80 -3.27 -3.94
C ILE A 241 6.04 -3.79 -3.22
N GLY A 242 5.92 -4.06 -1.91
CA GLY A 242 7.02 -4.50 -1.07
C GLY A 242 7.73 -5.73 -1.59
N GLY A 243 7.00 -6.79 -1.97
CA GLY A 243 7.62 -8.00 -2.52
C GLY A 243 8.44 -7.75 -3.79
N ARG A 244 8.01 -6.82 -4.66
CA ARG A 244 8.77 -6.43 -5.86
C ARG A 244 10.01 -5.60 -5.53
N VAL A 245 9.92 -4.76 -4.49
CA VAL A 245 11.07 -3.99 -3.98
C VAL A 245 12.09 -4.91 -3.32
N VAL A 246 11.65 -5.89 -2.54
CA VAL A 246 12.51 -6.95 -1.98
C VAL A 246 13.27 -7.64 -3.11
N GLN A 247 12.56 -8.10 -4.15
CA GLN A 247 13.20 -8.81 -5.26
C GLN A 247 14.25 -7.94 -5.95
N ALA A 248 13.91 -6.69 -6.29
CA ALA A 248 14.84 -5.77 -6.92
C ALA A 248 16.06 -5.44 -6.04
N ALA A 249 15.88 -5.28 -4.73
CA ALA A 249 16.98 -5.01 -3.80
C ALA A 249 17.94 -6.20 -3.69
N LEU A 250 17.41 -7.44 -3.64
CA LEU A 250 18.24 -8.65 -3.66
C LEU A 250 19.03 -8.78 -4.96
N ASP A 251 18.39 -8.48 -6.10
CA ASP A 251 19.05 -8.54 -7.41
C ASP A 251 20.13 -7.46 -7.57
N LEU A 252 20.07 -6.39 -6.77
CA LEU A 252 21.10 -5.35 -6.63
C LEU A 252 22.16 -5.68 -5.57
N GLY A 253 22.18 -6.91 -5.04
CA GLY A 253 23.18 -7.36 -4.07
C GLY A 253 22.98 -6.84 -2.64
N MET A 254 21.80 -6.31 -2.30
CA MET A 254 21.49 -5.92 -0.93
C MET A 254 21.06 -7.11 -0.07
N LYS A 255 21.23 -6.97 1.24
CA LYS A 255 20.53 -7.80 2.24
C LYS A 255 19.15 -7.20 2.47
N VAL A 256 18.13 -8.03 2.69
CA VAL A 256 16.77 -7.54 2.89
C VAL A 256 16.15 -8.10 4.16
N ILE A 257 15.56 -7.21 4.96
CA ILE A 257 14.78 -7.56 6.15
C ILE A 257 13.35 -7.06 5.94
N GLY A 258 12.38 -7.96 5.92
CA GLY A 258 10.98 -7.64 5.70
C GLY A 258 10.14 -7.72 6.97
N TYR A 259 9.24 -6.76 7.16
CA TYR A 259 8.21 -6.81 8.21
C TYR A 259 6.83 -6.60 7.59
N ASP A 260 5.89 -7.50 7.87
CA ASP A 260 4.48 -7.31 7.51
C ASP A 260 3.59 -7.97 8.58
N PRO A 261 2.76 -7.20 9.30
CA PRO A 261 1.87 -7.74 10.33
C PRO A 261 0.69 -8.53 9.75
N VAL A 262 0.34 -8.32 8.48
CA VAL A 262 -0.83 -8.91 7.82
C VAL A 262 -0.41 -9.54 6.49
N LEU A 263 0.56 -10.46 6.57
CA LEU A 263 1.01 -11.21 5.40
C LEU A 263 0.05 -12.36 5.09
N SER A 264 -0.60 -12.32 3.92
CA SER A 264 -1.38 -13.46 3.44
C SER A 264 -0.47 -14.61 3.00
N LEU A 265 -0.99 -15.84 3.02
CA LEU A 265 -0.25 -17.02 2.54
C LEU A 265 0.21 -16.83 1.10
N ASP A 266 -0.69 -16.43 0.19
CA ASP A 266 -0.35 -16.20 -1.22
C ASP A 266 0.75 -15.15 -1.43
N ALA A 267 0.80 -14.12 -0.59
CA ALA A 267 1.86 -13.14 -0.62
C ALA A 267 3.18 -13.73 -0.10
N ALA A 268 3.12 -14.52 0.99
CA ALA A 268 4.28 -15.20 1.54
C ALA A 268 4.94 -16.16 0.55
N TRP A 269 4.16 -16.91 -0.23
CA TRP A 269 4.66 -17.82 -1.28
C TRP A 269 5.39 -17.11 -2.43
N LYS A 270 5.13 -15.81 -2.64
CA LYS A 270 5.78 -14.99 -3.69
C LYS A 270 7.04 -14.29 -3.20
N LEU A 271 7.33 -14.36 -1.91
CA LEU A 271 8.55 -13.80 -1.35
C LEU A 271 9.73 -14.73 -1.61
N PRO A 272 10.95 -14.19 -1.69
CA PRO A 272 12.15 -14.94 -2.07
C PRO A 272 12.69 -15.88 -0.98
N GLY A 273 11.82 -16.34 -0.08
CA GLY A 273 12.12 -17.35 0.92
C GLY A 273 13.31 -17.03 1.80
N ASP A 274 14.33 -17.88 1.72
CA ASP A 274 15.58 -17.86 2.48
C ASP A 274 16.53 -16.71 2.09
N ARG A 275 16.31 -16.05 0.95
CA ARG A 275 17.13 -14.90 0.53
C ARG A 275 16.81 -13.61 1.30
N MET A 276 15.77 -13.59 2.12
CA MET A 276 15.44 -12.44 2.98
C MET A 276 15.21 -12.87 4.43
N GLU A 277 15.54 -11.98 5.37
CA GLU A 277 15.17 -12.15 6.77
C GLU A 277 13.76 -11.58 7.01
N ARG A 278 12.99 -12.20 7.92
CA ARG A 278 11.72 -11.65 8.40
C ARG A 278 11.92 -11.09 9.81
N ALA A 279 11.60 -9.82 10.00
CA ALA A 279 11.51 -9.23 11.32
C ALA A 279 10.15 -9.54 11.96
N ASN A 280 10.14 -9.77 13.28
CA ASN A 280 8.92 -9.99 14.05
C ASN A 280 8.28 -8.67 14.54
N ASP A 281 9.08 -7.61 14.59
CA ASP A 281 8.68 -6.29 15.05
C ASP A 281 9.44 -5.20 14.28
N MET A 282 8.92 -3.97 14.39
CA MET A 282 9.51 -2.79 13.76
C MET A 282 10.88 -2.44 14.33
N GLU A 283 11.11 -2.65 15.64
CA GLU A 283 12.35 -2.27 16.31
C GLU A 283 13.55 -3.04 15.74
N THR A 284 13.39 -4.35 15.57
CA THR A 284 14.39 -5.24 14.95
C THR A 284 14.70 -4.83 13.52
N LEU A 285 13.66 -4.50 12.72
CA LEU A 285 13.85 -4.06 11.35
C LEU A 285 14.64 -2.75 11.32
N LEU A 286 14.23 -1.76 12.10
CA LEU A 286 14.88 -0.45 12.12
C LEU A 286 16.34 -0.55 12.57
N ALA A 287 16.63 -1.34 13.61
CA ALA A 287 17.98 -1.49 14.17
C ALA A 287 18.98 -2.14 13.21
N LYS A 288 18.52 -3.01 12.31
CA LYS A 288 19.37 -3.75 11.36
C LYS A 288 19.45 -3.13 9.97
N SER A 289 18.66 -2.08 9.69
CA SER A 289 18.53 -1.51 8.34
C SER A 289 19.45 -0.31 8.12
N ASP A 290 20.18 -0.30 7.02
CA ASP A 290 20.88 0.89 6.52
C ASP A 290 19.90 1.85 5.83
N TYR A 291 18.92 1.28 5.13
CA TYR A 291 17.85 1.99 4.42
C TYR A 291 16.50 1.39 4.79
N ILE A 292 15.46 2.20 4.90
CA ILE A 292 14.12 1.73 5.22
C ILE A 292 13.13 2.27 4.20
N THR A 293 12.19 1.42 3.75
CA THR A 293 11.10 1.79 2.85
C THR A 293 9.76 1.27 3.36
N PHE A 294 8.71 2.08 3.17
CA PHE A 294 7.35 1.80 3.64
C PHE A 294 6.39 1.58 2.47
N HIS A 295 5.68 0.44 2.51
CA HIS A 295 4.69 -0.01 1.52
C HIS A 295 3.40 -0.48 2.18
N VAL A 296 2.98 0.24 3.24
CA VAL A 296 1.75 -0.02 3.98
C VAL A 296 0.66 1.01 3.64
N PRO A 297 -0.63 0.63 3.66
CA PRO A 297 -1.72 1.59 3.55
C PRO A 297 -1.77 2.49 4.79
N TYR A 298 -2.31 3.70 4.62
CA TYR A 298 -2.59 4.57 5.76
C TYR A 298 -3.86 4.12 6.47
N ILE A 299 -3.73 3.73 7.74
CA ILE A 299 -4.80 3.29 8.63
C ILE A 299 -4.61 4.05 9.93
N LYS A 300 -5.59 4.88 10.30
CA LYS A 300 -5.51 5.76 11.48
C LYS A 300 -5.20 5.00 12.77
N SER A 301 -5.73 3.79 12.93
CA SER A 301 -5.55 2.96 14.12
C SER A 301 -4.26 2.13 14.13
N ALA A 302 -3.57 1.96 12.99
CA ALA A 302 -2.50 0.96 12.87
C ALA A 302 -1.18 1.50 12.29
N THR A 303 -1.23 2.36 11.26
CA THR A 303 -0.02 2.85 10.56
C THR A 303 0.23 4.34 10.73
N HIS A 304 -0.70 5.08 11.35
CA HIS A 304 -0.48 6.46 11.74
C HIS A 304 0.62 6.54 12.82
N HIS A 305 1.64 7.37 12.58
CA HIS A 305 2.84 7.47 13.43
C HIS A 305 3.59 6.15 13.65
N MET A 306 3.48 5.21 12.70
CA MET A 306 4.30 3.99 12.71
C MET A 306 5.79 4.30 12.71
N LEU A 307 6.20 5.39 12.08
CA LEU A 307 7.52 6.00 12.25
C LEU A 307 7.33 7.28 13.06
N ASN A 308 8.05 7.40 14.18
CA ASN A 308 7.93 8.50 15.12
C ASN A 308 9.27 8.80 15.78
N ARG A 309 9.31 9.85 16.61
CA ARG A 309 10.54 10.29 17.25
C ARG A 309 11.17 9.21 18.13
N ASP A 310 10.37 8.33 18.74
CA ASP A 310 10.90 7.37 19.71
C ASP A 310 11.56 6.16 19.03
N ASN A 311 11.04 5.72 17.88
CA ASN A 311 11.67 4.64 17.12
C ASN A 311 12.71 5.10 16.07
N LEU A 312 12.80 6.41 15.79
CA LEU A 312 13.88 7.02 15.00
C LEU A 312 15.15 7.33 15.80
N LYS A 313 15.11 7.27 17.14
CA LYS A 313 16.25 7.57 18.03
C LYS A 313 17.34 6.49 18.05
N LEU A 314 17.40 5.65 17.01
CA LEU A 314 18.52 4.73 16.80
C LEU A 314 19.79 5.53 16.52
#